data_AF-A0A4Y7RK39-F1
#
_entry.id   AF-A0A4Y7RK39-F1
#
_cell.length_a   1.000
_cell.length_b   1.000
_cell.length_c   1.000
_cell.angle_alpha   90.00
_cell.angle_beta   90.00
_cell.angle_gamma   90.00
#
_symmetry.space_group_name_H-M   'P 1'
#
loop_
_entity.id
_entity.type
_entity.pdbx_description
1 polymer ?
#
loop_
_entity_poly.entity_id
_entity_poly.type
_entity_poly.pdbx_seq_one_letter_code
_entity_poly.pdbx_strand_id
1 'polypeptide(L)'
;MKLPDFLAPLFHNYDFEAIDGQKSYKFVIKTVLTYGDWEQIEWLFECYGARRVGEVFKEDYYGLQTLPASSRKLWEIAFIKRPLSKNGNMQPKYRCRH
;
A
#
# COMPACT_ATOMS: atom_id res chain seq x y z
N MET A 1 -12.00 -5.72 14.34
CA MET A 1 -13.08 -5.13 13.51
C MET A 1 -13.23 -5.97 12.26
N LYS A 2 -14.45 -6.29 11.82
CA LYS A 2 -14.68 -6.96 10.53
C LYS A 2 -14.48 -5.98 9.36
N LEU A 3 -13.88 -6.45 8.28
CA LEU A 3 -13.73 -5.67 7.06
C LEU A 3 -15.06 -5.64 6.28
N PRO A 4 -15.39 -4.52 5.61
CA PRO A 4 -16.53 -4.48 4.70
C PRO A 4 -16.37 -5.42 3.50
N ASP A 5 -17.46 -6.05 3.08
CA ASP A 5 -17.47 -7.07 2.02
C ASP A 5 -16.91 -6.58 0.67
N PHE A 6 -17.06 -5.28 0.35
CA PHE A 6 -16.54 -4.71 -0.89
C PHE A 6 -15.01 -4.69 -0.95
N LEU A 7 -14.31 -4.92 0.17
CA LEU A 7 -12.85 -5.12 0.19
C LEU A 7 -12.44 -6.56 -0.11
N ALA A 8 -13.35 -7.54 -0.02
CA ALA A 8 -13.03 -8.96 -0.20
C ALA A 8 -12.25 -9.29 -1.48
N PRO A 9 -12.53 -8.66 -2.65
CA PRO A 9 -11.75 -8.91 -3.87
C PRO A 9 -10.24 -8.65 -3.73
N LEU A 10 -9.85 -7.69 -2.87
CA LEU A 10 -8.45 -7.35 -2.62
C LEU A 10 -7.70 -8.45 -1.84
N PHE A 11 -8.43 -9.35 -1.17
CA PHE A 11 -7.90 -10.38 -0.30
C PHE A 11 -8.21 -11.81 -0.79
N HIS A 12 -8.44 -12.00 -2.08
CA HIS A 12 -8.81 -13.30 -2.67
C HIS A 12 -7.83 -14.47 -2.38
N ASN A 13 -6.60 -14.19 -1.96
CA ASN A 13 -5.60 -15.19 -1.57
C ASN A 13 -5.61 -15.52 -0.06
N TYR A 14 -6.53 -14.96 0.70
CA TYR A 14 -6.61 -15.07 2.16
C TYR A 14 -8.01 -15.46 2.61
N ASP A 15 -8.11 -16.05 3.80
CA ASP A 15 -9.39 -16.18 4.49
C ASP A 15 -9.84 -14.80 4.98
N PHE A 16 -10.77 -14.18 4.24
CA PHE A 16 -11.24 -12.82 4.49
C PHE A 16 -11.88 -12.67 5.88
N GLU A 17 -12.63 -13.69 6.34
CA GLU A 17 -13.31 -13.65 7.64
C GLU A 17 -12.33 -13.71 8.82
N ALA A 18 -11.14 -14.28 8.60
CA ALA A 18 -10.07 -14.32 9.60
C ALA A 18 -9.32 -12.98 9.74
N ILE A 19 -9.52 -12.02 8.83
CA ILE A 19 -8.83 -10.73 8.87
C ILE A 19 -9.51 -9.78 9.86
N ASP A 20 -8.87 -9.58 11.01
CA ASP A 20 -9.24 -8.49 11.92
C ASP A 20 -8.61 -7.17 11.43
N GLY A 21 -9.44 -6.27 10.91
CA GLY A 21 -9.00 -4.97 10.39
C GLY A 21 -8.30 -4.06 11.41
N GLN A 22 -8.47 -4.26 12.72
CA GLN A 22 -7.75 -3.49 13.74
C GLN A 22 -6.43 -4.14 14.13
N LYS A 23 -6.40 -5.47 14.28
CA LYS A 23 -5.16 -6.20 14.62
C LYS A 23 -4.20 -6.24 13.44
N SER A 24 -4.72 -6.45 12.23
CA SER A 24 -3.97 -6.57 10.98
C SER A 24 -3.98 -5.28 10.15
N TYR A 25 -4.18 -4.12 10.78
CA TYR A 25 -4.38 -2.84 10.08
C TYR A 25 -3.25 -2.48 9.10
N LYS A 26 -1.98 -2.79 9.43
CA LYS A 26 -0.85 -2.52 8.53
C LYS A 26 -0.98 -3.30 7.22
N PHE A 27 -1.40 -4.56 7.31
CA PHE A 27 -1.62 -5.40 6.14
C PHE A 27 -2.78 -4.86 5.31
N VAL A 28 -3.92 -4.54 5.94
CA VAL A 28 -5.08 -3.96 5.26
C VAL A 28 -4.72 -2.67 4.54
N ILE A 29 -4.06 -1.72 5.22
CA ILE A 29 -3.63 -0.46 4.62
C ILE A 29 -2.73 -0.71 3.41
N LYS A 30 -1.69 -1.56 3.53
CA LYS A 30 -0.79 -1.82 2.40
C LYS A 30 -1.51 -2.46 1.21
N THR A 31 -2.43 -3.40 1.46
CA THR A 31 -3.20 -4.06 0.41
C THR A 31 -4.08 -3.06 -0.33
N VAL A 32 -4.82 -2.21 0.39
CA VAL A 32 -5.69 -1.21 -0.22
C VAL A 32 -4.88 -0.12 -0.94
N LEU A 33 -3.76 0.34 -0.39
CA LEU A 33 -2.86 1.28 -1.10
C LEU A 33 -2.25 0.67 -2.38
N THR A 34 -2.20 -0.67 -2.49
CA THR A 34 -1.65 -1.36 -3.65
C THR A 34 -2.68 -1.61 -4.73
N TYR A 35 -3.86 -2.09 -4.35
CA TYR A 35 -4.85 -2.64 -5.28
C TYR A 35 -6.22 -1.97 -5.22
N GLY A 36 -6.43 -1.07 -4.25
CA GLY A 36 -7.71 -0.43 -4.01
C GLY A 36 -8.13 0.49 -5.13
N ASP A 37 -9.42 0.47 -5.45
CA ASP A 37 -10.06 1.50 -6.26
C ASP A 37 -10.38 2.75 -5.41
N TRP A 38 -11.04 3.72 -6.02
CA TRP A 38 -11.34 4.99 -5.38
C TRP A 38 -12.24 4.85 -4.14
N GLU A 39 -13.30 4.03 -4.21
CA GLU A 39 -14.23 3.81 -3.08
C GLU A 39 -13.50 3.14 -1.91
N GLN A 40 -12.64 2.16 -2.21
CA GLN A 40 -11.85 1.46 -1.21
C GLN A 40 -10.79 2.36 -0.57
N ILE A 41 -10.20 3.27 -1.35
CA ILE A 41 -9.27 4.27 -0.85
C ILE A 41 -9.98 5.29 0.05
N GLU A 42 -11.15 5.80 -0.34
CA GLU A 42 -11.94 6.69 0.52
C GLU A 42 -12.23 6.04 1.86
N TRP A 43 -12.76 4.81 1.85
CA TRP A 43 -13.01 4.05 3.07
C TRP A 43 -11.76 3.89 3.94
N LEU A 44 -10.60 3.64 3.32
CA LEU A 44 -9.34 3.49 4.04
C LEU A 44 -9.01 4.74 4.86
N PHE A 45 -9.17 5.91 4.25
CA PHE A 45 -8.89 7.20 4.89
C PHE A 45 -9.95 7.56 5.93
N GLU A 46 -11.21 7.24 5.71
CA GLU A 46 -12.28 7.42 6.70
C GLU A 46 -12.10 6.52 7.92
N CYS A 47 -11.75 5.25 7.70
CA CYS A 47 -11.66 4.24 8.76
C CYS A 47 -10.39 4.40 9.62
N TYR A 48 -9.22 4.59 8.98
CA TYR A 48 -7.95 4.65 9.71
C TYR A 48 -7.40 6.06 9.91
N GLY A 49 -7.88 7.03 9.13
CA GLY A 49 -7.38 8.41 9.14
C GLY A 49 -6.07 8.58 8.39
N ALA A 50 -5.90 9.73 7.73
CA ALA A 50 -4.72 10.06 6.94
C ALA A 50 -3.40 9.97 7.71
N ARG A 51 -3.40 10.30 9.01
CA ARG A 51 -2.21 10.20 9.87
C ARG A 51 -1.72 8.76 9.96
N ARG A 52 -2.61 7.81 10.29
CA ARG A 52 -2.24 6.40 10.49
C ARG A 52 -1.86 5.74 9.16
N VAL A 53 -2.60 6.04 8.09
CA VAL A 53 -2.28 5.56 6.74
C VAL A 53 -0.88 6.04 6.32
N GLY A 54 -0.58 7.33 6.53
CA GLY A 54 0.73 7.90 6.24
C GLY A 54 1.87 7.35 7.10
N GLU A 55 1.61 7.03 8.37
CA GLU A 55 2.59 6.37 9.26
C GLU A 55 2.95 4.97 8.74
N VAL A 56 1.95 4.16 8.36
CA VAL A 56 2.18 2.82 7.79
C VAL A 56 2.91 2.90 6.45
N PHE A 57 2.55 3.86 5.59
CA PHE A 57 3.26 4.07 4.34
C PHE A 57 4.73 4.45 4.57
N LYS A 58 5.01 5.39 5.49
CA LYS A 58 6.38 5.82 5.81
C LYS A 58 7.21 4.68 6.41
N GLU A 59 6.62 3.89 7.30
CA GLU A 59 7.28 2.70 7.86
C GLU A 59 7.69 1.73 6.76
N ASP A 60 6.83 1.48 5.78
CA ASP A 60 7.17 0.64 4.62
C ASP A 60 8.24 1.28 3.73
N TYR A 61 8.08 2.58 3.43
CA TYR A 61 8.93 3.34 2.52
C TYR A 61 10.39 3.43 2.99
N TYR A 62 10.60 3.68 4.29
CA TYR A 62 11.93 3.71 4.90
C TYR A 62 12.44 2.31 5.35
N GLY A 63 11.56 1.31 5.37
CA GLY A 63 11.85 -0.05 5.79
C GLY A 63 12.04 -1.02 4.61
N LEU A 64 11.32 -2.14 4.66
CA LEU A 64 11.45 -3.25 3.71
C LEU A 64 10.88 -2.96 2.32
N GLN A 65 10.16 -1.84 2.14
CA GLN A 65 9.57 -1.43 0.87
C GLN A 65 8.73 -2.53 0.20
N THR A 66 7.80 -3.13 0.96
CA THR A 66 6.99 -4.26 0.49
C THR A 66 5.96 -3.85 -0.55
N LEU A 67 5.61 -2.55 -0.62
CA LEU A 67 4.71 -2.01 -1.64
C LEU A 67 5.36 -2.06 -3.04
N PRO A 68 4.60 -2.38 -4.12
CA PRO A 68 5.10 -2.30 -5.49
C PRO A 68 5.56 -0.88 -5.87
N ALA A 69 6.53 -0.78 -6.78
CA ALA A 69 7.14 0.50 -7.15
C ALA A 69 6.12 1.53 -7.67
N SER A 70 5.08 1.11 -8.39
CA SER A 70 4.03 1.99 -8.90
C SER A 70 3.20 2.60 -7.77
N SER A 71 2.73 1.77 -6.85
CA SER A 71 1.99 2.21 -5.65
C SER A 71 2.88 3.11 -4.78
N ARG A 72 4.14 2.75 -4.54
CA ARG A 72 5.08 3.58 -3.76
C ARG A 72 5.27 4.96 -4.36
N LYS A 73 5.49 5.08 -5.67
CA LYS A 73 5.66 6.38 -6.33
C LYS A 73 4.43 7.26 -6.18
N LEU A 74 3.23 6.69 -6.31
CA LEU A 74 1.98 7.42 -6.11
C LEU A 74 1.90 7.99 -4.69
N TRP A 75 2.08 7.14 -3.68
CA TRP A 75 1.91 7.53 -2.28
C TRP A 75 3.09 8.33 -1.72
N GLU A 76 4.27 8.27 -2.35
CA GLU A 76 5.40 9.15 -2.07
C GLU A 76 4.98 10.62 -2.24
N ILE A 77 4.26 10.94 -3.32
CA ILE A 77 3.77 12.30 -3.61
C ILE A 77 2.84 12.79 -2.48
N ALA A 78 2.00 11.90 -1.94
CA ALA A 78 1.03 12.25 -0.91
C ALA A 78 1.67 12.42 0.49
N PHE A 79 2.63 11.56 0.86
CA PHE A 79 3.08 11.45 2.25
C PHE A 79 4.50 11.92 2.52
N ILE A 80 5.33 12.10 1.49
CA ILE A 80 6.76 12.39 1.64
C ILE A 80 7.07 13.80 1.15
N LYS A 81 7.45 14.69 2.07
CA LYS A 81 7.83 16.07 1.74
C LYS A 81 9.23 16.18 1.10
N ARG A 82 10.12 15.24 1.42
CA ARG A 82 11.49 15.17 0.87
C ARG A 82 11.77 13.70 0.50
N PRO A 83 11.59 13.31 -0.77
CA PRO A 83 11.78 11.93 -1.19
C PRO A 83 13.25 11.54 -1.06
N LEU A 84 13.51 10.24 -0.87
CA LEU A 84 14.87 9.73 -0.88
C LEU A 84 15.48 10.01 -2.27
N SER A 85 16.66 10.63 -2.29
CA SER A 85 17.39 10.90 -3.54
C SER A 85 17.58 9.60 -4.31
N LYS A 86 17.26 9.59 -5.61
CA LYS A 86 17.48 8.46 -6.52
C LYS A 86 18.98 8.29 -6.81
N ASN A 87 19.76 7.87 -5.83
CA ASN A 87 21.12 7.37 -6.06
C ASN A 87 21.15 5.88 -5.73
N GLY A 88 20.83 5.06 -6.74
CA GLY A 88 20.86 3.60 -6.62
C GLY A 88 20.29 2.89 -7.84
N ASN A 89 21.12 2.76 -8.89
CA ASN A 89 21.06 1.76 -9.97
C ASN A 89 19.68 1.24 -10.40
N MET A 90 19.01 1.95 -11.30
CA MET A 90 18.03 1.34 -12.19
C MET A 90 18.65 1.19 -13.57
N GLN A 91 19.40 0.11 -13.78
CA GLN A 91 19.75 -0.36 -15.12
C GLN A 91 18.53 -1.10 -15.68
N PRO A 92 17.88 -0.62 -16.76
CA PRO A 92 16.84 -1.40 -17.41
C PRO A 92 17.49 -2.59 -18.15
N LYS A 93 17.34 -3.80 -17.61
CA LYS A 93 17.65 -5.03 -18.36
C LYS A 93 16.52 -5.33 -19.34
N TYR A 94 16.41 -4.56 -20.41
CA TYR A 94 15.77 -5.03 -21.63
C TYR A 94 16.86 -5.56 -22.55
N ARG A 95 17.15 -6.87 -22.48
CA ARG A 95 17.79 -7.56 -23.59
C ARG A 95 16.69 -8.33 -24.33
N CYS A 96 16.14 -7.72 -25.37
CA CYS A 96 15.51 -8.50 -26.42
C CYS A 96 16.61 -9.38 -27.04
N ARG A 97 16.46 -10.70 -26.98
CA ARG A 97 17.27 -11.61 -27.80
C ARG A 97 16.75 -11.50 -29.22
N HIS A 98 17.57 -10.98 -30.13
CA HIS A 98 17.50 -11.28 -31.55
C HIS A 98 18.38 -12.48 -31.84
#